data_AF-A0A7Y3W599-F1
#
_entry.id   AF-A0A7Y3W599-F1
#
_cell.length_a   1.000
_cell.length_b   1.000
_cell.length_c   1.000
_cell.angle_alpha   90.00
_cell.angle_beta   90.00
_cell.angle_gamma   90.00
#
_symmetry.space_group_name_H-M   'P 1'
#
loop_
_entity.id
_entity.type
_entity.pdbx_description
1 polymer ?
#
loop_
_entity_poly.entity_id
_entity_poly.type
_entity_poly.pdbx_seq_one_letter_code
_entity_poly.pdbx_strand_id
1 'polypeptide(L)'
;MTPAEYQADLRRAYIGGGPGAFVSGIVWLVAAIIAEARGVGSGFVALFFGGILIFPLSSLLVRLFAKREGPVKGNPGGLLVTETLPGMFLGLLIAWVVIDSQPEWVFPIAAMAVGTHYFPFRTSYGDVLYWVLGGIMTSVGFVALMGTVALPFSVPFVIAGIEIVFGVILIVRNLGGRALA
;
A
#
# COMPACT_ATOMS: atom_id res chain seq x y z
N MET A 1 -21.62 12.93 -9.94
CA MET A 1 -20.35 13.34 -9.34
C MET A 1 -19.29 13.33 -10.44
N THR A 2 -18.68 14.48 -10.72
CA THR A 2 -17.61 14.62 -11.73
C THR A 2 -16.30 14.01 -11.24
N PRO A 3 -15.30 13.76 -12.13
CA PRO A 3 -14.00 13.26 -11.72
C PRO A 3 -13.30 14.11 -10.65
N ALA A 4 -13.34 15.43 -10.80
CA ALA A 4 -12.73 16.34 -9.85
C ALA A 4 -13.40 16.28 -8.46
N GLU A 5 -14.74 16.19 -8.44
CA GLU A 5 -15.53 16.12 -7.20
C GLU A 5 -15.20 14.86 -6.41
N TYR A 6 -15.25 13.67 -7.03
CA TYR A 6 -15.04 12.43 -6.29
C TYR A 6 -13.59 12.31 -5.79
N GLN A 7 -12.62 12.79 -6.57
CA GLN A 7 -11.21 12.78 -6.17
C GLN A 7 -10.95 13.74 -5.00
N ALA A 8 -11.53 14.95 -5.04
CA ALA A 8 -11.43 15.91 -3.95
C ALA A 8 -12.08 15.37 -2.67
N ASP A 9 -13.24 14.72 -2.81
CA ASP A 9 -13.96 14.07 -1.73
C ASP A 9 -13.14 12.97 -1.05
N LEU A 10 -12.47 12.11 -1.83
CA LEU A 10 -11.58 11.06 -1.29
C LEU A 10 -10.31 11.64 -0.65
N ARG A 11 -9.64 12.61 -1.29
CA ARG A 11 -8.45 13.26 -0.72
C ARG A 11 -8.79 13.94 0.61
N ARG A 12 -9.97 14.57 0.70
CA ARG A 12 -10.48 15.10 1.95
C ARG A 12 -10.73 13.96 2.93
N ALA A 13 -11.58 12.99 2.62
CA ALA A 13 -11.97 11.95 3.57
C ALA A 13 -10.78 11.15 4.13
N TYR A 14 -9.79 10.81 3.31
CA TYR A 14 -8.69 9.91 3.68
C TYR A 14 -7.31 10.57 3.70
N ILE A 15 -7.22 11.90 3.73
CA ILE A 15 -5.93 12.64 3.76
C ILE A 15 -5.03 12.22 2.58
N GLY A 16 -5.63 12.22 1.39
CA GLY A 16 -4.96 11.76 0.17
C GLY A 16 -4.52 10.31 0.19
N GLY A 17 -5.09 9.47 1.07
CA GLY A 17 -4.75 8.05 1.25
C GLY A 17 -3.40 7.80 1.92
N GLY A 18 -2.71 8.85 2.39
CA GLY A 18 -1.41 8.76 3.04
C GLY A 18 -1.38 7.91 4.32
N PRO A 19 -2.38 7.99 5.22
CA PRO A 19 -2.47 7.09 6.38
C PRO A 19 -2.56 5.61 5.99
N GLY A 20 -3.15 5.30 4.83
CA GLY A 20 -3.20 3.93 4.30
C GLY A 20 -1.81 3.42 3.95
N ALA A 21 -1.07 4.18 3.13
CA ALA A 21 0.30 3.84 2.74
C ALA A 21 1.23 3.78 3.97
N PHE A 22 1.09 4.71 4.92
CA PHE A 22 1.89 4.69 6.16
C PHE A 22 1.64 3.42 6.98
N VAL A 23 0.38 3.06 7.24
CA VAL A 23 0.04 1.83 7.96
C VAL A 23 0.52 0.59 7.20
N SER A 24 0.37 0.57 5.88
CA SER A 24 0.90 -0.50 5.03
C SER A 24 2.41 -0.66 5.23
N GLY A 25 3.16 0.44 5.21
CA GLY A 25 4.61 0.38 5.42
C GLY A 25 5.00 -0.12 6.82
N ILE A 26 4.21 0.16 7.86
CA ILE A 26 4.38 -0.44 9.19
C ILE A 26 4.09 -1.94 9.17
N VAL A 27 3.06 -2.39 8.46
CA VAL A 27 2.76 -3.82 8.29
C VAL A 27 3.92 -4.53 7.57
N TRP A 28 4.47 -3.93 6.52
CA TRP A 28 5.65 -4.45 5.83
C TRP A 28 6.88 -4.50 6.73
N LEU A 29 7.09 -3.49 7.58
CA LEU A 29 8.18 -3.47 8.54
C LEU A 29 8.06 -4.61 9.55
N VAL A 30 6.86 -4.82 10.09
CA VAL A 30 6.57 -5.94 11.01
C VAL A 30 6.78 -7.28 10.31
N ALA A 31 6.31 -7.42 9.07
CA ALA A 31 6.53 -8.61 8.26
C ALA A 31 8.02 -8.88 8.00
N ALA A 32 8.81 -7.83 7.73
CA ALA A 32 10.25 -7.93 7.54
C ALA A 32 10.96 -8.44 8.80
N ILE A 33 10.65 -7.86 9.97
CA ILE A 33 11.20 -8.26 11.26
C ILE A 33 10.85 -9.72 11.57
N ILE A 34 9.60 -10.12 11.34
CA ILE A 34 9.17 -11.51 11.57
C ILE A 34 9.82 -12.46 10.58
N ALA A 35 9.99 -12.05 9.31
CA ALA A 35 10.66 -12.86 8.30
C ALA A 35 12.13 -13.16 8.68
N GLU A 36 12.86 -12.16 9.16
CA GLU A 36 14.26 -12.35 9.61
C GLU A 36 14.34 -13.18 10.89
N ALA A 37 13.40 -12.99 11.82
CA ALA A 37 13.43 -13.69 13.10
C ALA A 37 12.89 -15.13 13.04
N ARG A 38 11.92 -15.41 12.16
CA ARG A 38 11.12 -16.65 12.17
C ARG A 38 10.91 -17.27 10.77
N GLY A 39 11.60 -16.75 9.76
CA GLY A 39 11.54 -17.24 8.39
C GLY A 39 10.42 -16.63 7.54
N VAL A 40 10.58 -16.76 6.23
CA VAL A 40 9.70 -16.17 5.19
C VAL A 40 8.22 -16.50 5.42
N GLY A 41 7.91 -17.75 5.77
CA GLY A 41 6.52 -18.17 5.99
C GLY A 41 5.82 -17.36 7.08
N SER A 42 6.47 -17.20 8.23
CA SER A 42 5.94 -16.41 9.34
C SER A 42 5.79 -14.92 8.96
N GLY A 43 6.76 -14.38 8.23
CA GLY A 43 6.71 -13.00 7.75
C GLY A 43 5.59 -12.76 6.74
N PHE A 44 5.37 -13.70 5.82
CA PHE A 44 4.28 -13.63 4.85
C PHE A 44 2.91 -13.72 5.53
N VAL A 45 2.74 -14.61 6.50
CA VAL A 45 1.51 -14.68 7.32
C VAL A 45 1.24 -13.34 8.00
N ALA A 46 2.26 -12.73 8.60
CA ALA A 46 2.15 -11.41 9.22
C ALA A 46 1.74 -10.33 8.21
N LEU A 47 2.34 -10.34 7.01
CA LEU A 47 1.99 -9.44 5.91
C LEU A 47 0.53 -9.62 5.46
N PHE A 48 0.10 -10.87 5.25
CA PHE A 48 -1.23 -11.20 4.74
C PHE A 48 -2.32 -10.73 5.70
N PHE A 49 -2.24 -11.14 6.98
CA PHE A 49 -3.23 -10.75 7.98
C PHE A 49 -3.11 -9.28 8.39
N GLY A 50 -1.89 -8.74 8.45
CA GLY A 50 -1.68 -7.31 8.66
C GLY A 50 -2.29 -6.47 7.54
N GLY A 51 -2.22 -6.97 6.29
CA GLY A 51 -2.79 -6.34 5.11
C GLY A 51 -4.30 -6.09 5.22
N ILE A 52 -5.03 -7.05 5.80
CA ILE A 52 -6.48 -6.94 6.06
C ILE A 52 -6.78 -5.77 7.02
N LEU A 53 -5.86 -5.49 7.95
CA LEU A 53 -6.02 -4.44 8.96
C LEU A 53 -5.64 -3.03 8.45
N ILE A 54 -5.03 -2.90 7.27
CA ILE A 54 -4.55 -1.60 6.76
C ILE A 54 -5.69 -0.58 6.66
N PHE A 55 -6.79 -0.94 5.98
CA PHE A 55 -7.92 -0.04 5.80
C PHE A 55 -8.62 0.37 7.11
N PRO A 56 -9.00 -0.55 8.02
CA PRO A 56 -9.63 -0.18 9.28
C PRO A 56 -8.71 0.64 10.18
N LEU A 57 -7.42 0.31 10.27
CA LEU A 57 -6.46 1.08 11.06
C LEU A 57 -6.23 2.47 10.48
N SER A 58 -6.03 2.60 9.16
CA SER A 58 -5.92 3.88 8.48
C SER A 58 -7.16 4.76 8.70
N SER A 59 -8.35 4.19 8.55
CA SER A 59 -9.62 4.90 8.78
C SER A 59 -9.76 5.35 10.23
N LEU A 60 -9.32 4.53 11.19
CA LEU A 60 -9.30 4.88 12.60
C LEU A 60 -8.34 6.05 12.88
N LEU A 61 -7.12 6.00 12.33
CA LEU A 61 -6.14 7.09 12.48
C LEU A 61 -6.69 8.41 11.94
N VAL A 62 -7.33 8.39 10.77
CA VAL A 62 -7.95 9.60 10.18
C VAL A 62 -9.03 10.17 11.10
N ARG A 63 -9.91 9.33 11.65
CA ARG A 63 -10.98 9.77 12.55
C ARG A 63 -10.44 10.32 13.87
N LEU A 64 -9.44 9.67 14.46
CA LEU A 64 -8.88 10.08 15.75
C LEU A 64 -8.06 11.37 15.64
N PHE A 65 -7.17 11.47 14.66
CA PHE A 65 -6.19 12.56 14.59
C PHE A 65 -6.63 13.73 13.71
N ALA A 66 -7.34 13.46 12.60
CA ALA A 66 -7.76 14.50 11.66
C ALA A 66 -9.25 14.86 11.78
N LYS A 67 -10.02 14.09 12.54
CA LYS A 67 -11.47 14.26 12.76
C LYS A 67 -12.24 14.42 11.45
N ARG A 68 -11.84 13.68 10.41
CA ARG A 68 -12.49 13.72 9.09
C ARG A 68 -13.58 12.67 9.01
N GLU A 69 -14.72 13.08 8.46
CA GLU A 69 -15.79 12.15 8.08
C GLU A 69 -15.42 11.36 6.83
N GLY A 70 -16.10 10.23 6.63
CA GLY A 70 -15.93 9.40 5.44
C GLY A 70 -16.30 10.12 4.14
N PRO A 71 -15.98 9.52 2.99
CA PRO A 71 -16.40 10.05 1.70
C PRO A 71 -17.92 9.98 1.57
N VAL A 72 -18.47 10.76 0.63
CA VAL A 72 -19.88 10.71 0.29
C VAL A 72 -20.22 9.29 -0.18
N LYS A 73 -21.36 8.75 0.30
CA LYS A 73 -21.83 7.42 -0.13
C LYS A 73 -22.00 7.40 -1.65
N GLY A 74 -21.50 6.35 -2.30
CA GLY A 74 -21.54 6.22 -3.76
C GLY A 74 -20.40 6.95 -4.48
N ASN A 75 -19.35 7.40 -3.78
CA ASN A 75 -18.14 7.92 -4.41
C ASN A 75 -17.49 6.83 -5.30
N PRO A 76 -17.44 7.00 -6.64
CA PRO A 76 -16.96 5.97 -7.56
C PRO A 76 -15.46 5.68 -7.42
N GLY A 77 -14.67 6.62 -6.90
CA GLY A 77 -13.23 6.40 -6.71
C GLY A 77 -12.94 5.33 -5.66
N GLY A 78 -13.82 5.14 -4.67
CA GLY A 78 -13.69 4.06 -3.69
C GLY A 78 -13.88 2.67 -4.32
N LEU A 79 -14.81 2.57 -5.28
CA LEU A 79 -15.11 1.32 -5.98
C LEU A 79 -13.90 0.84 -6.80
N LEU A 80 -13.24 1.75 -7.51
CA LEU A 80 -12.04 1.44 -8.31
C LEU A 80 -10.91 0.82 -7.47
N VAL A 81 -10.73 1.28 -6.23
CA VAL A 81 -9.75 0.67 -5.32
C VAL A 81 -10.19 -0.75 -4.97
N THR A 82 -11.45 -0.93 -4.57
CA THR A 82 -11.96 -2.25 -4.16
C THR A 82 -11.96 -3.29 -5.28
N GLU A 83 -12.18 -2.88 -6.53
CA GLU A 83 -12.22 -3.78 -7.70
C GLU A 83 -10.85 -4.42 -8.02
N THR A 84 -9.76 -3.84 -7.52
CA THR A 84 -8.41 -4.39 -7.73
C THR A 84 -7.92 -5.28 -6.60
N LEU A 85 -8.68 -5.37 -5.49
CA LEU A 85 -8.38 -6.30 -4.40
C LEU A 85 -8.32 -7.76 -4.85
N PRO A 86 -9.25 -8.29 -5.68
CA PRO A 86 -9.15 -9.67 -6.16
C PRO A 86 -7.83 -9.96 -6.89
N GLY A 87 -7.33 -9.02 -7.70
CA GLY A 87 -6.05 -9.16 -8.39
C GLY A 87 -4.86 -9.18 -7.41
N MET A 88 -4.86 -8.29 -6.42
CA MET A 88 -3.85 -8.28 -5.36
C MET A 88 -3.87 -9.60 -4.56
N PHE A 89 -5.06 -10.05 -4.14
CA PHE A 89 -5.21 -11.31 -3.39
C PHE A 89 -4.78 -12.52 -4.21
N LEU A 90 -5.08 -12.56 -5.52
CA LEU A 90 -4.56 -13.60 -6.39
C LEU A 90 -3.02 -13.62 -6.40
N GLY A 91 -2.38 -12.45 -6.49
CA GLY A 91 -0.92 -12.35 -6.38
C GLY A 91 -0.38 -12.84 -5.02
N LEU A 92 -1.07 -12.52 -3.92
CA LEU A 92 -0.71 -13.03 -2.59
C LEU A 92 -0.93 -14.55 -2.47
N LEU A 93 -1.97 -15.11 -3.09
CA LEU A 93 -2.18 -16.56 -3.14
C LEU A 93 -1.06 -17.26 -3.94
N ILE A 94 -0.60 -16.65 -5.03
CA ILE A 94 0.56 -17.16 -5.78
C ILE A 94 1.81 -17.16 -4.88
N ALA A 95 2.04 -16.07 -4.13
CA ALA A 95 3.14 -16.01 -3.15
C ALA A 95 3.03 -17.11 -2.08
N TRP A 96 1.82 -17.43 -1.62
CA TRP A 96 1.60 -18.55 -0.68
C TRP A 96 1.92 -19.91 -1.31
N VAL A 97 1.52 -20.16 -2.56
CA VAL A 97 1.75 -21.45 -3.24
C VAL A 97 3.25 -21.75 -3.40
N VAL A 98 4.07 -20.74 -3.61
CA VAL A 98 5.53 -20.93 -3.84
C VAL A 98 6.34 -20.94 -2.55
N ILE A 99 5.71 -20.84 -1.38
CA ILE A 99 6.42 -20.62 -0.11
C ILE A 99 7.38 -21.75 0.25
N ASP A 100 7.02 -23.01 -0.06
CA ASP A 100 7.82 -24.19 0.25
C ASP A 100 8.85 -24.50 -0.84
N SER A 101 8.60 -24.08 -2.09
CA SER A 101 9.44 -24.40 -3.23
C SER A 101 10.43 -23.30 -3.61
N GLN A 102 10.04 -22.03 -3.42
CA GLN A 102 10.81 -20.83 -3.76
C GLN A 102 10.54 -19.71 -2.74
N PRO A 103 10.96 -19.86 -1.48
CA PRO A 103 10.70 -18.89 -0.41
C PRO A 103 11.22 -17.48 -0.75
N GLU A 104 12.31 -17.36 -1.50
CA GLU A 104 12.86 -16.09 -1.96
C GLU A 104 11.92 -15.31 -2.90
N TRP A 105 10.95 -15.97 -3.57
CA TRP A 105 10.01 -15.32 -4.49
C TRP A 105 8.80 -14.72 -3.79
N VAL A 106 8.53 -15.12 -2.55
CA VAL A 106 7.31 -14.76 -1.80
C VAL A 106 7.15 -13.26 -1.65
N PHE A 107 8.15 -12.57 -1.10
CA PHE A 107 8.10 -11.11 -0.92
C PHE A 107 8.20 -10.32 -2.23
N PRO A 108 9.03 -10.70 -3.22
CA PRO A 108 8.98 -10.13 -4.57
C PRO A 108 7.58 -10.19 -5.21
N ILE A 109 6.92 -11.35 -5.19
CA ILE A 109 5.57 -11.51 -5.74
C ILE A 109 4.56 -10.66 -4.97
N ALA A 110 4.61 -10.68 -3.64
CA ALA A 110 3.76 -9.84 -2.80
C ALA A 110 3.97 -8.33 -3.09
N ALA A 111 5.21 -7.89 -3.26
CA ALA A 111 5.54 -6.50 -3.58
C ALA A 111 4.96 -6.08 -4.94
N MET A 112 4.99 -6.95 -5.95
CA MET A 112 4.35 -6.69 -7.26
C MET A 112 2.82 -6.67 -7.16
N ALA A 113 2.23 -7.58 -6.40
CA ALA A 113 0.78 -7.65 -6.20
C ALA A 113 0.24 -6.39 -5.50
N VAL A 114 0.90 -5.95 -4.42
CA VAL A 114 0.53 -4.72 -3.70
C VAL A 114 0.90 -3.48 -4.53
N GLY A 115 2.04 -3.49 -5.21
CA GLY A 115 2.46 -2.38 -6.08
C GLY A 115 1.45 -2.10 -7.20
N THR A 116 0.96 -3.15 -7.87
CA THR A 116 -0.05 -2.99 -8.93
C THR A 116 -1.40 -2.51 -8.39
N HIS A 117 -1.75 -2.89 -7.14
CA HIS A 117 -2.93 -2.39 -6.44
C HIS A 117 -2.91 -0.87 -6.22
N TYR A 118 -1.75 -0.21 -6.23
CA TYR A 118 -1.66 1.25 -6.11
C TYR A 118 -1.99 2.02 -7.40
N PHE A 119 -1.93 1.42 -8.60
CA PHE A 119 -2.19 2.17 -9.83
C PHE A 119 -3.60 2.81 -9.91
N PRO A 120 -4.70 2.13 -9.54
CA PRO A 120 -6.04 2.72 -9.51
C PRO A 120 -6.16 3.92 -8.59
N PHE A 121 -5.31 4.03 -7.56
CA PHE A 121 -5.34 5.14 -6.61
C PHE A 121 -5.03 6.47 -7.30
N ARG A 122 -4.29 6.46 -8.43
CA ARG A 122 -4.14 7.66 -9.28
C ARG A 122 -5.48 8.16 -9.78
N THR A 123 -6.36 7.26 -10.22
CA THR A 123 -7.69 7.61 -10.73
C THR A 123 -8.59 8.00 -9.57
N SER A 124 -8.56 7.25 -8.47
CA SER A 124 -9.38 7.50 -7.28
C SER A 124 -9.05 8.82 -6.57
N TYR A 125 -7.77 9.14 -6.38
CA TYR A 125 -7.33 10.33 -5.65
C TYR A 125 -6.88 11.48 -6.55
N GLY A 126 -6.67 11.25 -7.85
CA GLY A 126 -6.18 12.29 -8.76
C GLY A 126 -4.69 12.64 -8.60
N ASP A 127 -3.90 11.85 -7.85
CA ASP A 127 -2.51 12.16 -7.52
C ASP A 127 -1.51 11.23 -8.24
N VAL A 128 -0.57 11.82 -8.99
CA VAL A 128 0.46 11.10 -9.77
C VAL A 128 1.43 10.30 -8.89
N LEU A 129 1.58 10.65 -7.62
CA LEU A 129 2.43 9.89 -6.69
C LEU A 129 2.03 8.43 -6.58
N TYR A 130 0.76 8.07 -6.84
CA TYR A 130 0.33 6.68 -6.82
C TYR A 130 0.86 5.84 -7.98
N TRP A 131 1.04 6.44 -9.17
CA TRP A 131 1.75 5.77 -10.26
C TRP A 131 3.23 5.58 -9.94
N VAL A 132 3.85 6.59 -9.32
CA VAL A 132 5.25 6.50 -8.90
C VAL A 132 5.42 5.43 -7.82
N LEU A 133 4.58 5.42 -6.79
CA LEU A 133 4.60 4.43 -5.72
C LEU A 133 4.39 3.01 -6.27
N GLY A 134 3.32 2.79 -7.02
CA GLY A 134 3.02 1.48 -7.60
C GLY A 134 4.12 1.01 -8.55
N GLY A 135 4.62 1.91 -9.41
CA GLY A 135 5.72 1.63 -10.32
C GLY A 135 7.01 1.24 -9.60
N ILE A 136 7.40 1.98 -8.55
CA ILE A 136 8.60 1.65 -7.76
C ILE A 136 8.42 0.28 -7.07
N MET A 137 7.29 0.05 -6.40
CA MET A 137 7.05 -1.21 -5.69
C MET A 137 7.06 -2.42 -6.63
N THR A 138 6.36 -2.33 -7.76
CA THR A 138 6.37 -3.37 -8.79
C THR A 138 7.77 -3.57 -9.38
N SER A 139 8.53 -2.50 -9.60
CA SER A 139 9.91 -2.61 -10.10
C SER A 139 10.84 -3.28 -9.09
N VAL A 140 10.74 -2.94 -7.81
CA VAL A 140 11.52 -3.57 -6.73
C VAL A 140 11.21 -5.06 -6.68
N GLY A 141 9.93 -5.44 -6.70
CA GLY A 141 9.52 -6.84 -6.72
C GLY A 141 10.03 -7.57 -7.97
N PHE A 142 9.91 -6.96 -9.15
CA PHE A 142 10.39 -7.56 -10.40
C PHE A 142 11.91 -7.77 -10.41
N VAL A 143 12.69 -6.75 -10.05
CA VAL A 143 14.16 -6.84 -10.01
C VAL A 143 14.63 -7.87 -8.99
N ALA A 144 14.00 -7.92 -7.81
CA ALA A 144 14.31 -8.90 -6.79
C ALA A 144 13.97 -10.34 -7.26
N LEU A 145 12.85 -10.52 -7.96
CA LEU A 145 12.46 -11.82 -8.50
C LEU A 145 13.43 -12.32 -9.57
N MET A 146 13.93 -11.42 -10.42
CA MET A 146 14.91 -11.76 -11.46
C MET A 146 16.29 -12.13 -10.88
N GLY A 147 16.58 -11.78 -9.63
CA GLY A 147 17.87 -12.05 -8.99
C GLY A 147 19.05 -11.30 -9.62
N THR A 148 18.79 -10.26 -10.42
CA THR A 148 19.83 -9.55 -11.19
C THR A 148 20.55 -8.47 -10.40
N VAL A 149 19.99 -8.06 -9.25
CA VAL A 149 20.55 -7.01 -8.39
C VAL A 149 20.51 -7.48 -6.94
N ALA A 150 21.67 -7.41 -6.27
CA ALA A 150 21.74 -7.59 -4.82
C ALA A 150 21.20 -6.33 -4.13
N LEU A 151 20.06 -6.44 -3.46
CA LEU A 151 19.52 -5.36 -2.64
C LEU A 151 20.25 -5.30 -1.28
N PRO A 152 20.55 -4.11 -0.74
CA PRO A 152 21.22 -3.97 0.55
C PRO A 152 20.35 -4.42 1.74
N PHE A 153 19.03 -4.47 1.54
CA PHE A 153 18.05 -4.91 2.52
C PHE A 153 17.09 -5.90 1.86
N SER A 154 16.43 -6.75 2.66
CA SER A 154 15.40 -7.65 2.15
C SER A 154 14.24 -6.84 1.55
N VAL A 155 13.57 -7.42 0.53
CA VAL A 155 12.42 -6.78 -0.14
C VAL A 155 11.40 -6.18 0.83
N PRO A 156 10.95 -6.88 1.90
CA PRO A 156 9.95 -6.29 2.78
C PRO A 156 10.44 -5.03 3.53
N PHE A 157 11.74 -4.92 3.87
CA PHE A 157 12.30 -3.67 4.42
C PHE A 157 12.32 -2.54 3.40
N VAL A 158 12.69 -2.84 2.16
CA VAL A 158 12.72 -1.84 1.08
C VAL A 158 11.31 -1.30 0.83
N ILE A 159 10.31 -2.18 0.72
CA ILE A 159 8.91 -1.78 0.53
C ILE A 159 8.38 -1.01 1.74
N ALA A 160 8.69 -1.44 2.97
CA ALA A 160 8.32 -0.71 4.18
C ALA A 160 8.81 0.74 4.15
N GLY A 161 10.10 0.94 3.82
CA GLY A 161 10.69 2.28 3.72
C GLY A 161 10.00 3.14 2.66
N ILE A 162 9.76 2.57 1.47
CA ILE A 162 9.06 3.27 0.37
C ILE A 162 7.66 3.70 0.82
N GLU A 163 6.85 2.79 1.35
CA GLU A 163 5.46 3.10 1.71
C GLU A 163 5.36 4.08 2.89
N ILE A 164 6.26 3.98 3.89
CA ILE A 164 6.32 4.96 4.99
C ILE A 164 6.64 6.35 4.44
N VAL A 165 7.66 6.47 3.59
CA VAL A 165 8.07 7.75 3.01
C VAL A 165 6.95 8.35 2.17
N PHE A 166 6.36 7.57 1.26
CA PHE A 166 5.23 8.04 0.44
C PHE A 166 4.00 8.37 1.27
N GLY A 167 3.69 7.57 2.29
CA GLY A 167 2.61 7.81 3.24
C GLY A 167 2.77 9.15 3.96
N VAL A 168 3.97 9.43 4.47
CA VAL A 168 4.30 10.73 5.10
C VAL A 168 4.17 11.87 4.10
N ILE A 169 4.72 11.74 2.89
CA ILE A 169 4.62 12.77 1.84
C ILE A 169 3.14 13.08 1.51
N LEU A 170 2.31 12.05 1.35
CA LEU A 170 0.88 12.20 1.07
C LEU A 170 0.15 12.88 2.24
N ILE A 171 0.45 12.49 3.48
CA ILE A 171 -0.11 13.11 4.69
C ILE A 171 0.24 14.59 4.73
N VAL A 172 1.52 14.95 4.62
CA VAL A 172 1.98 16.34 4.71
C VAL A 172 1.35 17.21 3.62
N ARG A 173 1.31 16.73 2.37
CA ARG A 173 0.69 17.45 1.24
C ARG A 173 -0.81 17.69 1.44
N ASN A 174 -1.54 16.75 2.04
CA ASN A 174 -3.00 16.80 2.19
C ASN A 174 -3.47 17.32 3.56
N LEU A 175 -2.55 17.55 4.51
CA LEU A 175 -2.78 18.31 5.74
C LEU A 175 -2.41 19.80 5.56
N GLY A 176 -1.32 20.09 4.85
CA GLY A 176 -0.81 21.45 4.63
C GLY A 176 -1.70 22.35 3.76
N GLY A 177 -2.61 21.77 2.98
CA GLY A 177 -3.60 22.51 2.18
C GLY A 177 -4.61 23.35 3.00
N ARG A 178 -4.55 23.32 4.34
CA ARG A 178 -5.31 24.20 5.23
C ARG A 178 -4.68 25.59 5.43
N ALA A 179 -3.43 25.83 5.00
CA ALA A 179 -2.75 27.10 5.28
C ALA A 179 -2.99 28.20 4.21
N LEU A 180 -3.66 27.89 3.10
CA LEU A 180 -3.85 28.81 1.97
C LEU A 180 -5.31 28.92 1.50
N ALA A 181 -6.28 28.60 2.36
CA ALA A 181 -7.71 28.79 2.11
C ALA A 181 -8.31 29.72 3.16
#